data_AF-A0AAD8JDS7-F1
#
_entry.id   AF-A0AAD8JDS7-F1
#
_cell.length_a   1.000
_cell.length_b   1.000
_cell.length_c   1.000
_cell.angle_alpha   90.00
_cell.angle_beta   90.00
_cell.angle_gamma   90.00
#
_symmetry.space_group_name_H-M   'P 1'
#
loop_
_entity.id
_entity.type
_entity.pdbx_description
1 polymer ?
#
loop_
_entity_poly.entity_id
_entity_poly.type
_entity_poly.pdbx_seq_one_letter_code
_entity_poly.pdbx_strand_id
1 'polypeptide(L)'
;MDIRKVLHPVKCADNKHYEITTANFDMTKKEKENFCSVLMNARLPYGCASNISRCVSERKVFGYKSHDAHFILQYLLQFAVIKTLKPEVAIPLIRLGSFFRGICGKVIRFGRCFEVARRNHRNTLPMRDYISTGVF
;
A
#
# COMPACT_ATOMS: atom_id res chain seq x y z
N MET A 1 -0.90 -13.44 21.28
CA MET A 1 -0.61 -13.42 19.83
C MET A 1 -1.33 -14.60 19.21
N ASP A 2 -2.53 -14.40 18.68
CA ASP A 2 -3.25 -15.48 17.99
C ASP A 2 -2.75 -15.58 16.55
N ILE A 3 -2.06 -16.67 16.24
CA ILE A 3 -1.58 -16.96 14.89
C ILE A 3 -2.77 -17.45 14.05
N ARG A 4 -2.93 -16.88 12.85
CA ARG A 4 -4.05 -17.20 11.96
C ARG A 4 -3.95 -18.65 11.48
N LYS A 5 -4.74 -19.53 12.11
CA LYS A 5 -4.81 -20.98 11.77
C LYS A 5 -5.08 -21.23 10.29
N VAL A 6 -5.83 -20.34 9.62
CA VAL A 6 -6.15 -20.42 8.19
C VAL A 6 -4.93 -20.25 7.26
N LEU A 7 -3.79 -19.74 7.77
CA LEU A 7 -2.54 -19.60 7.02
C LEU A 7 -1.49 -20.65 7.43
N HIS A 8 -1.87 -21.62 8.26
CA HIS A 8 -0.95 -22.69 8.63
C HIS A 8 -0.71 -23.63 7.44
N PRO A 9 0.50 -24.21 7.30
CA PRO A 9 0.76 -25.22 6.29
C PRO A 9 -0.16 -26.43 6.48
N VAL A 10 -0.84 -26.85 5.41
CA VAL A 10 -1.73 -28.02 5.37
C VAL A 10 -1.01 -29.14 4.63
N LYS A 11 -1.02 -30.38 5.16
CA LYS A 11 -0.42 -31.52 4.46
C LYS A 11 -1.20 -31.84 3.19
N CYS A 12 -0.49 -32.01 2.09
CA CYS A 12 -1.05 -32.54 0.85
C CYS A 12 -1.46 -34.01 1.03
N ALA A 13 -2.33 -34.50 0.14
CA ALA A 13 -2.82 -35.88 0.17
C ALA A 13 -1.71 -36.95 0.10
N ASP A 14 -0.53 -36.59 -0.41
CA ASP A 14 0.65 -37.45 -0.49
C ASP A 14 1.45 -37.55 0.84
N ASN A 15 1.06 -36.80 1.88
CA ASN A 15 1.73 -36.68 3.18
C ASN A 15 3.22 -36.30 3.13
N LYS A 16 3.76 -35.93 1.97
CA LYS A 16 5.16 -35.54 1.78
C LYS A 16 5.32 -34.04 1.62
N HIS A 17 4.30 -33.37 1.07
CA HIS A 17 4.34 -31.93 0.82
C HIS A 17 3.36 -31.19 1.72
N TYR A 18 3.65 -29.91 1.94
CA TYR A 18 2.76 -28.99 2.63
C TYR A 18 2.35 -27.88 1.67
N GLU A 19 1.06 -27.60 1.61
CA GLU A 19 0.50 -26.47 0.90
C GLU A 19 0.25 -25.32 1.89
N ILE A 20 0.65 -24.11 1.51
CA ILE A 20 0.41 -22.90 2.30
C ILE A 20 -0.66 -22.09 1.59
N THR A 21 -1.76 -21.81 2.28
CA THR A 21 -2.82 -20.95 1.74
C THR A 21 -2.28 -19.56 1.46
N THR A 22 -2.64 -19.01 0.30
CA THR A 22 -2.22 -17.67 -0.10
C THR A 22 -2.70 -16.61 0.89
N ALA A 23 -1.83 -15.67 1.21
CA ALA A 23 -2.17 -14.58 2.10
C ALA A 23 -3.09 -13.58 1.37
N ASN A 24 -3.89 -12.82 2.12
CA ASN A 24 -4.76 -11.80 1.53
C ASN A 24 -3.98 -10.67 0.81
N PHE A 25 -2.70 -10.51 1.13
CA PHE A 25 -1.79 -9.55 0.51
C PHE A 25 -0.95 -10.15 -0.62
N ASP A 26 -1.11 -11.44 -0.94
CA ASP A 26 -0.40 -12.03 -2.07
C ASP A 26 -0.89 -11.41 -3.38
N MET A 27 0.08 -11.26 -4.29
CA MET A 27 -0.13 -10.67 -5.61
C MET A 27 0.30 -11.65 -6.67
N THR A 28 -0.55 -11.84 -7.67
CA THR A 28 -0.23 -12.50 -8.93
C THR A 28 0.90 -11.76 -9.66
N LYS A 29 1.53 -12.42 -10.64
CA LYS A 29 2.55 -11.76 -11.47
C LYS A 29 2.03 -10.48 -12.14
N LYS A 30 0.80 -10.52 -12.65
CA LYS A 30 0.16 -9.38 -13.31
C LYS A 30 -0.14 -8.23 -12.35
N GLU A 31 -0.59 -8.53 -11.13
CA GLU A 31 -0.82 -7.51 -10.11
C GLU A 31 0.50 -6.84 -9.69
N LYS A 32 1.60 -7.60 -9.58
CA LYS A 32 2.93 -7.04 -9.29
C LYS A 32 3.40 -6.12 -10.41
N GLU A 33 3.20 -6.51 -11.66
CA GLU A 33 3.50 -5.68 -12.84
C GLU A 33 2.69 -4.38 -12.85
N ASN A 34 1.40 -4.46 -12.56
CA ASN A 34 0.55 -3.29 -12.47
C ASN A 34 1.00 -2.36 -11.33
N PHE A 35 1.37 -2.92 -10.18
CA PHE A 35 1.85 -2.17 -9.02
C PHE A 35 3.15 -1.42 -9.34
N CYS A 36 4.12 -2.13 -9.91
CA CYS A 36 5.39 -1.54 -10.30
C CYS A 36 5.21 -0.53 -11.45
N SER A 37 4.30 -0.77 -12.39
CA SER A 37 3.99 0.18 -13.46
C SER A 37 3.50 1.53 -12.93
N VAL A 38 2.66 1.55 -11.88
CA VAL A 38 2.22 2.81 -11.26
C VAL A 38 3.42 3.59 -10.70
N LEU A 39 4.35 2.90 -10.02
CA LEU A 39 5.54 3.53 -9.45
C LEU A 39 6.54 3.99 -10.52
N MET A 40 6.70 3.19 -11.57
CA MET A 40 7.61 3.47 -12.69
C MET A 40 7.16 4.69 -13.50
N ASN A 41 5.84 4.85 -13.67
CA ASN A 41 5.25 5.96 -14.43
C ASN A 41 4.93 7.20 -13.58
N ALA A 42 5.23 7.18 -12.29
CA ALA A 42 4.98 8.32 -11.40
C ALA A 42 5.84 9.53 -11.82
N ARG A 43 5.19 10.59 -12.29
CA ARG A 43 5.83 11.87 -12.58
C ARG A 43 5.73 12.77 -11.37
N LEU A 44 6.88 13.17 -10.83
CA LEU A 44 6.96 13.99 -9.62
C LEU A 44 7.42 15.41 -9.98
N PRO A 45 6.95 16.44 -9.26
CA PRO A 45 7.52 17.77 -9.36
C PRO A 45 9.01 17.74 -9.03
N TYR A 46 9.77 18.63 -9.67
CA TYR A 46 11.21 18.71 -9.48
C TYR A 46 11.55 18.96 -8.00
N GLY A 47 12.48 18.18 -7.44
CA GLY A 47 12.93 18.29 -6.06
C GLY A 47 12.07 17.56 -5.02
N CYS A 48 10.98 16.87 -5.39
CA CYS A 48 10.15 16.12 -4.45
C CYS A 48 10.70 14.73 -4.08
N ALA A 49 11.29 14.02 -5.03
CA ALA A 49 11.96 12.72 -4.83
C ALA A 49 13.03 12.52 -5.89
N SER A 50 13.88 11.51 -5.68
CA SER A 50 14.75 11.03 -6.76
C SER A 50 13.90 10.42 -7.87
N ASN A 51 14.51 10.12 -9.02
CA ASN A 51 13.80 9.41 -10.08
C ASN A 51 13.46 7.97 -9.65
N ILE A 52 12.26 7.78 -9.07
CA ILE A 52 11.76 6.51 -8.53
C ILE A 52 11.75 5.39 -9.57
N SER A 53 11.54 5.72 -10.86
CA SER A 53 11.58 4.72 -11.93
C SER A 53 12.89 3.93 -11.98
N ARG A 54 14.01 4.52 -11.55
CA ARG A 54 15.31 3.84 -11.47
C ARG A 54 15.39 2.76 -10.40
N CYS A 55 14.48 2.82 -9.43
CA CYS A 55 14.40 1.88 -8.31
C CYS A 55 13.32 0.81 -8.54
N VAL A 56 12.70 0.78 -9.72
CA VAL A 56 11.59 -0.12 -10.03
C VAL A 56 11.96 -1.01 -11.22
N SER A 57 11.83 -2.31 -11.03
CA SER A 57 11.80 -3.32 -12.08
C SER A 57 10.39 -3.87 -12.22
N GLU A 58 10.14 -4.69 -13.26
CA GLU A 58 8.81 -5.21 -13.62
C GLU A 58 7.98 -5.72 -12.44
N ARG A 59 8.61 -6.39 -11.45
CA ARG A 59 7.90 -6.98 -10.31
C ARG A 59 8.55 -6.71 -8.96
N LYS A 60 9.50 -5.78 -8.91
CA LYS A 60 10.29 -5.52 -7.70
C LYS A 60 10.69 -4.06 -7.61
N VAL A 61 10.63 -3.52 -6.39
CA VAL A 61 11.17 -2.20 -6.05
C VAL A 61 12.42 -2.41 -5.20
N PHE A 62 13.56 -1.84 -5.59
CA PHE A 62 14.85 -2.02 -4.90
C PHE A 62 15.77 -0.82 -5.14
N GLY A 63 16.82 -0.68 -4.32
CA GLY A 63 17.84 0.36 -4.52
C GLY A 63 17.35 1.80 -4.31
N TYR A 64 16.22 1.98 -3.63
CA TYR A 64 15.69 3.29 -3.25
C TYR A 64 16.32 3.78 -1.94
N LYS A 65 16.45 5.10 -1.77
CA LYS A 65 16.91 5.70 -0.52
C LYS A 65 15.75 5.87 0.46
N SER A 66 16.04 6.13 1.72
CA SER A 66 15.03 6.40 2.77
C SER A 66 14.09 7.54 2.38
N HIS A 67 14.60 8.57 1.71
CA HIS A 67 13.79 9.66 1.17
C HIS A 67 12.73 9.17 0.16
N ASP A 68 13.14 8.34 -0.80
CA ASP A 68 12.24 7.81 -1.83
C ASP A 68 11.26 6.80 -1.21
N ALA A 69 11.69 6.00 -0.23
CA ALA A 69 10.82 5.11 0.52
C ALA A 69 9.70 5.88 1.23
N HIS A 70 10.05 7.00 1.88
CA HIS A 70 9.10 7.88 2.56
C HIS A 70 8.09 8.46 1.58
N PHE A 71 8.58 8.93 0.43
CA PHE A 71 7.73 9.46 -0.63
C PHE A 71 6.78 8.40 -1.20
N ILE A 72 7.28 7.18 -1.44
CA ILE A 72 6.45 6.05 -1.88
C ILE A 72 5.36 5.77 -0.84
N LEU A 73 5.72 5.63 0.43
CA LEU A 73 4.76 5.32 1.50
C LEU A 73 3.64 6.36 1.63
N GLN A 74 3.99 7.65 1.54
CA GLN A 74 3.04 8.75 1.77
C GLN A 74 2.20 9.11 0.54
N TYR A 75 2.77 9.00 -0.66
CA TYR A 75 2.15 9.56 -1.86
C TYR A 75 1.82 8.49 -2.89
N LEU A 76 2.72 7.54 -3.16
CA LEU A 76 2.56 6.63 -4.30
C LEU A 76 1.91 5.29 -3.94
N LEU A 77 2.14 4.79 -2.73
CA LEU A 77 1.64 3.51 -2.26
C LEU A 77 0.13 3.42 -2.40
N GLN A 78 -0.58 4.48 -2.00
CA GLN A 78 -2.03 4.57 -2.12
C GLN A 78 -2.53 4.36 -3.56
N PHE A 79 -1.85 4.92 -4.56
CA PHE A 79 -2.24 4.73 -5.96
C PHE A 79 -1.94 3.31 -6.45
N ALA A 80 -0.78 2.78 -6.07
CA ALA A 80 -0.34 1.47 -6.50
C ALA A 80 -1.25 0.37 -5.95
N VAL A 81 -1.66 0.45 -4.68
CA VAL A 81 -2.47 -0.61 -4.03
C VAL A 81 -3.94 -0.63 -4.44
N ILE A 82 -4.51 0.51 -4.86
CA ILE A 82 -5.94 0.64 -5.19
C ILE A 82 -6.38 -0.33 -6.31
N LYS A 83 -5.50 -0.61 -7.27
CA LYS A 83 -5.81 -1.43 -8.44
C LYS A 83 -5.19 -2.83 -8.40
N THR A 84 -4.41 -3.15 -7.37
CA THR A 84 -3.57 -4.36 -7.35
C THR A 84 -3.75 -5.21 -6.10
N LEU A 85 -4.38 -4.67 -5.06
CA LEU A 85 -4.65 -5.40 -3.82
C LEU A 85 -6.15 -5.42 -3.53
N LYS A 86 -6.58 -6.46 -2.81
CA LYS A 86 -7.95 -6.58 -2.33
C LYS A 86 -8.28 -5.43 -1.36
N PRO A 87 -9.53 -4.94 -1.31
CA PRO A 87 -9.92 -3.81 -0.46
C PRO A 87 -9.54 -3.98 1.02
N GLU A 88 -9.59 -5.22 1.52
CA GLU A 88 -9.26 -5.55 2.92
C GLU A 88 -7.79 -5.27 3.26
N VAL A 89 -6.92 -5.21 2.25
CA VAL A 89 -5.49 -4.87 2.39
C VAL A 89 -5.21 -3.45 1.91
N ALA A 90 -5.80 -3.05 0.78
CA ALA A 90 -5.58 -1.73 0.19
C ALA A 90 -6.06 -0.59 1.11
N ILE A 91 -7.24 -0.71 1.72
CA ILE A 91 -7.82 0.34 2.58
C ILE A 91 -6.92 0.64 3.80
N PRO A 92 -6.47 -0.36 4.58
CA PRO A 92 -5.50 -0.12 5.65
C PRO A 92 -4.21 0.55 5.18
N LEU A 93 -3.65 0.14 4.03
CA LEU A 93 -2.41 0.72 3.50
C LEU A 93 -2.58 2.18 3.07
N ILE A 94 -3.70 2.54 2.45
CA ILE A 94 -4.03 3.92 2.07
C ILE A 94 -4.16 4.79 3.33
N ARG A 95 -4.86 4.29 4.35
CA ARG A 95 -5.02 4.98 5.64
C ARG A 95 -3.68 5.19 6.34
N LEU A 96 -2.81 4.18 6.29
CA LEU A 96 -1.46 4.26 6.83
C LEU A 96 -0.64 5.34 6.13
N GLY A 97 -0.64 5.37 4.79
CA GLY A 97 0.03 6.42 4.00
C GLY A 97 -0.51 7.81 4.32
N SER A 98 -1.83 7.96 4.42
CA SER A 98 -2.49 9.22 4.79
C SER A 98 -2.11 9.68 6.20
N PHE A 99 -2.02 8.75 7.14
CA PHE A 99 -1.57 9.03 8.52
C PHE A 99 -0.12 9.53 8.52
N PHE A 100 0.80 8.84 7.84
CA PHE A 100 2.19 9.27 7.73
C PHE A 100 2.33 10.63 7.07
N ARG A 101 1.56 10.90 6.01
CA ARG A 101 1.51 12.21 5.37
C ARG A 101 1.07 13.31 6.35
N GLY A 102 0.12 13.01 7.22
CA GLY A 102 -0.37 13.93 8.25
C GLY A 102 0.68 14.28 9.30
N ILE A 103 1.43 13.30 9.81
CA ILE A 103 2.44 13.52 10.86
C ILE A 103 3.77 14.06 10.32
N CYS A 104 4.10 13.80 9.06
CA CYS A 104 5.33 14.28 8.42
C CYS A 104 5.15 15.59 7.64
N GLY A 105 3.95 16.18 7.67
CA GLY A 105 3.70 17.49 7.09
C GLY A 105 4.39 18.61 7.88
N LYS A 106 4.71 19.72 7.20
CA LYS A 106 5.30 20.94 7.82
C LYS A 106 4.50 21.47 9.02
N VAL A 107 3.18 21.27 9.02
CA VAL A 107 2.28 21.68 10.10
C VAL A 107 1.46 20.47 10.50
N ILE A 108 1.70 19.99 11.73
CA ILE A 108 0.92 18.91 12.33
C ILE A 108 -0.44 19.47 12.73
N ARG A 109 -1.46 19.22 11.92
CA ARG A 109 -2.85 19.52 12.28
C ARG A 109 -3.46 18.30 12.96
N PHE A 110 -3.40 18.25 14.29
CA PHE A 110 -3.92 17.14 15.10
C PHE A 110 -5.35 16.72 14.70
N GLY A 111 -6.24 17.67 14.39
CA GLY A 111 -7.62 17.37 13.97
C GLY A 111 -7.74 16.49 12.71
N ARG A 112 -6.87 16.66 11.70
CA ARG A 112 -6.93 15.88 10.43
C ARG A 112 -6.42 14.45 10.61
N CYS A 113 -5.36 14.26 11.40
CA CYS A 113 -4.87 12.91 11.73
C CYS A 113 -5.92 12.11 12.50
N PHE A 114 -6.64 12.75 13.43
CA PHE A 114 -7.73 12.12 14.17
C PHE A 114 -8.99 11.90 13.34
N GLU A 115 -9.28 12.72 12.32
CA GLU A 115 -10.41 12.47 11.41
C GLU A 115 -10.18 11.24 10.52
N VAL A 116 -8.98 11.08 9.96
CA VAL A 116 -8.58 9.86 9.24
C VAL A 116 -8.64 8.66 10.19
N ALA A 117 -8.21 8.83 11.45
CA ALA A 117 -8.29 7.78 12.46
C ALA A 117 -9.71 7.50 12.99
N ARG A 118 -10.62 8.48 13.05
CA ARG A 118 -12.02 8.33 13.53
C ARG A 118 -12.97 7.84 12.43
N ARG A 119 -12.74 8.19 11.16
CA ARG A 119 -13.46 7.59 10.02
C ARG A 119 -13.26 6.07 9.95
N ASN A 120 -12.22 5.53 10.59
CA ASN A 120 -11.98 4.09 10.71
C ASN A 120 -13.12 3.30 11.37
N HIS A 121 -13.91 3.91 12.27
CA HIS A 121 -14.86 3.14 13.07
C HIS A 121 -16.28 3.11 12.52
N ARG A 122 -16.62 3.97 11.54
CA ARG A 122 -18.03 4.12 11.14
C ARG A 122 -18.43 3.87 9.70
N ASN A 123 -17.58 3.93 8.67
CA ASN A 123 -18.04 3.58 7.31
C ASN A 123 -16.89 3.19 6.37
N THR A 124 -17.04 2.06 5.67
CA THR A 124 -16.36 1.73 4.41
C THR A 124 -16.90 2.66 3.32
N LEU A 125 -16.28 3.82 3.15
CA LEU A 125 -16.59 4.67 2.00
C LEU A 125 -16.22 3.94 0.69
N PRO A 126 -17.06 4.00 -0.35
CA PRO A 126 -16.73 3.44 -1.64
C PRO A 126 -15.46 4.11 -2.19
N MET A 127 -14.60 3.30 -2.81
CA MET A 127 -13.27 3.68 -3.30
C MET A 127 -13.24 4.94 -4.21
N ARG A 128 -14.38 5.33 -4.79
CA ARG A 128 -14.54 6.57 -5.58
C ARG A 128 -14.43 7.86 -4.75
N ASP A 129 -14.77 7.83 -3.47
CA ASP A 129 -14.80 9.03 -2.64
C ASP A 129 -13.40 9.44 -2.14
N TYR A 130 -12.43 8.54 -2.19
CA TYR A 130 -11.02 8.86 -1.93
C TYR A 130 -10.41 9.80 -2.97
N ILE A 131 -10.95 9.82 -4.19
CA ILE A 131 -10.52 10.73 -5.26
C ILE A 131 -11.20 12.10 -5.11
N SER A 132 -12.45 12.11 -4.64
CA SER A 132 -13.28 13.34 -4.56
C SER A 132 -13.10 14.17 -3.29
N THR A 133 -12.51 13.61 -2.23
CA THR A 133 -12.33 14.30 -0.94
C THR A 133 -11.17 15.31 -0.91
N GLY A 134 -10.51 15.57 -2.05
CA GLY A 134 -9.47 16.60 -2.14
C GLY A 134 -8.27 16.35 -1.23
N VAL A 135 -8.00 15.08 -0.87
CA VAL A 135 -6.81 14.67 -0.10
C VAL A 135 -5.62 14.40 -1.04
N PHE A 136 -5.56 15.09 -2.18
CA PHE A 136 -4.37 15.16 -3.04
C PHE A 136 -3.52 16.37 -2.65
#